data_AF-A0A7V7NWX8-F1
#
_entry.id   AF-A0A7V7NWX8-F1
#
_cell.length_a   1.000
_cell.length_b   1.000
_cell.length_c   1.000
_cell.angle_alpha   90.00
_cell.angle_beta   90.00
_cell.angle_gamma   90.00
#
_symmetry.space_group_name_H-M   'P 1'
#
loop_
_entity.id
_entity.type
_entity.pdbx_description
1 polymer ?
#
loop_
_entity_poly.entity_id
_entity_poly.type
_entity_poly.pdbx_seq_one_letter_code
_entity_poly.pdbx_strand_id
1 'polypeptide(L)'
;MFNLSDPVFSPSWKPYTKNLISLFVSIVIIAFAVWRFSWVMGFNIFYLGFIIFGIILFSVMPIYHGRKSARERMYRRHLETLPLDTLSKYSIQSESNTEKEIIQDVIADKQFN
;
A
#
# COMPACT_ATOMS: atom_id res chain seq x y z
N MET A 1 -2.38 -19.70 -13.64
CA MET A 1 -1.21 -18.91 -13.20
C MET A 1 -1.77 -17.74 -12.43
N PHE A 2 -1.30 -17.51 -11.22
CA PHE A 2 -1.74 -16.36 -10.43
C PHE A 2 -0.73 -15.23 -10.59
N ASN A 3 -1.21 -14.02 -10.82
CA ASN A 3 -0.40 -12.83 -11.01
C ASN A 3 -0.34 -12.00 -9.71
N LEU A 4 0.68 -11.18 -9.54
CA LEU A 4 0.81 -10.28 -8.37
C LEU A 4 -0.42 -9.36 -8.19
N SER A 5 -1.07 -8.97 -9.29
CA SER A 5 -2.26 -8.11 -9.29
C SER A 5 -3.54 -8.84 -8.89
N ASP A 6 -3.52 -10.17 -8.76
CA ASP A 6 -4.72 -10.95 -8.55
C ASP A 6 -5.41 -10.64 -7.22
N PRO A 7 -6.75 -10.66 -7.19
CA PRO A 7 -7.53 -10.36 -5.99
C PRO A 7 -7.27 -11.35 -4.85
N VAL A 8 -6.77 -12.56 -5.15
CA VAL A 8 -6.37 -13.56 -4.14
C VAL A 8 -5.24 -13.06 -3.24
N PHE A 9 -4.36 -12.20 -3.74
CA PHE A 9 -3.29 -11.56 -2.97
C PHE A 9 -3.69 -10.18 -2.44
N SER A 10 -5.00 -9.89 -2.33
CA SER A 10 -5.45 -8.64 -1.76
C SER A 10 -5.25 -8.62 -0.23
N PRO A 11 -4.41 -7.71 0.31
CA PRO A 11 -4.14 -7.69 1.73
C PRO A 11 -5.34 -7.16 2.51
N SER A 12 -5.55 -7.71 3.71
CA SER A 12 -6.63 -7.29 4.62
C SER A 12 -6.51 -5.81 5.00
N TRP A 13 -7.65 -5.15 5.11
CA TRP A 13 -7.72 -3.75 5.55
C TRP A 13 -7.61 -3.58 7.08
N LYS A 14 -7.77 -4.66 7.86
CA LYS A 14 -7.77 -4.63 9.34
C LYS A 14 -6.62 -3.82 9.95
N PRO A 15 -5.34 -4.01 9.59
CA PRO A 15 -4.24 -3.25 10.22
C PRO A 15 -4.27 -1.75 9.90
N TYR A 16 -4.93 -1.33 8.82
CA TYR A 16 -5.01 0.08 8.41
C TYR A 16 -6.22 0.81 9.00
N THR A 17 -7.15 0.09 9.64
CA THR A 17 -8.36 0.69 10.24
C THR A 17 -8.03 1.79 11.25
N LYS A 18 -7.01 1.61 12.09
CA LYS A 18 -6.57 2.64 13.05
C LYS A 18 -6.12 3.93 12.35
N ASN A 19 -5.37 3.82 11.25
CA ASN A 19 -4.90 4.96 10.48
C ASN A 19 -6.06 5.68 9.78
N LEU A 20 -7.05 4.93 9.27
CA LEU A 20 -8.26 5.50 8.67
C LEU A 20 -9.12 6.23 9.71
N ILE A 21 -9.27 5.66 10.92
CA ILE A 21 -9.98 6.32 12.02
C ILE A 21 -9.25 7.59 12.44
N SER A 22 -7.93 7.54 12.57
CA SER A 22 -7.12 8.73 12.90
C SER A 22 -7.26 9.81 11.83
N LEU A 23 -7.24 9.45 10.55
CA LEU A 23 -7.46 10.38 9.44
C LEU A 23 -8.84 11.02 9.52
N PHE A 24 -9.88 10.23 9.79
CA PHE A 24 -11.24 10.72 9.94
C PHE A 24 -11.35 11.74 11.08
N VAL A 25 -10.81 11.42 12.26
CA VAL A 25 -10.78 12.34 13.41
C VAL A 25 -10.02 13.62 13.08
N SER A 26 -8.86 13.53 12.42
CA SER A 26 -8.08 14.71 12.01
C SER A 26 -8.85 15.61 11.03
N ILE A 27 -9.57 15.03 10.06
CA ILE A 27 -10.40 15.79 9.13
C ILE A 27 -11.53 16.50 9.88
N VAL A 28 -12.17 15.84 10.84
CA VAL A 28 -13.22 16.44 11.67
C VAL A 28 -12.67 17.64 12.46
N ILE A 29 -11.50 17.50 13.10
CA ILE A 29 -10.84 18.59 13.83
C ILE A 29 -10.56 19.77 12.90
N ILE A 30 -10.03 19.52 11.70
CA ILE A 30 -9.78 20.57 10.72
C ILE A 30 -11.07 21.26 10.31
N ALA A 31 -12.15 20.52 10.05
CA ALA A 31 -13.43 21.10 9.68
C ALA A 31 -13.98 22.04 10.77
N PHE A 32 -13.87 21.64 12.04
CA PHE A 32 -14.22 22.51 13.17
C PHE A 32 -13.29 23.73 13.27
N ALA A 33 -11.99 23.58 13.02
CA ALA A 33 -11.05 24.69 13.00
C ALA A 33 -11.40 25.68 11.87
N VAL A 34 -11.65 25.21 10.65
CA VAL A 34 -12.11 26.04 9.52
C VAL A 34 -13.35 26.82 9.91
N TRP A 35 -14.36 26.14 10.45
CA TRP A 35 -15.62 26.77 10.83
C TRP A 35 -15.43 27.83 11.93
N ARG A 36 -14.52 27.61 12.88
CA ARG A 36 -14.26 28.56 13.97
C ARG A 36 -13.41 29.76 13.55
N PHE A 37 -12.45 29.55 12.66
CA PHE A 37 -11.48 30.56 12.22
C PHE A 37 -11.90 31.31 10.95
N SER A 38 -12.90 30.85 10.21
CA SER A 38 -13.46 31.57 9.04
C SER A 38 -14.04 32.94 9.41
N TRP A 39 -14.37 33.16 10.67
CA TRP A 39 -14.90 34.42 11.20
C TRP A 39 -13.80 35.42 11.64
N VAL A 40 -12.53 35.03 11.60
CA VAL A 40 -11.40 35.87 12.00
C VAL A 40 -10.87 36.63 10.79
N MET A 41 -10.79 37.96 10.86
CA MET A 41 -10.14 38.76 9.82
C MET A 41 -8.66 38.35 9.68
N GLY A 42 -8.26 37.90 8.48
CA GLY A 42 -6.90 37.43 8.19
C GLY A 42 -6.76 35.92 7.97
N PHE A 43 -7.86 35.18 7.85
CA PHE A 43 -7.84 33.73 7.61
C PHE A 43 -7.18 33.37 6.26
N ASN A 44 -6.03 32.68 6.31
CA ASN A 44 -5.32 32.22 5.13
C ASN A 44 -5.73 30.80 4.75
N ILE A 45 -6.56 30.68 3.72
CA ILE A 45 -7.10 29.39 3.27
C ILE A 45 -6.04 28.47 2.66
N PHE A 46 -4.93 29.02 2.12
CA PHE A 46 -3.84 28.23 1.55
C PHE A 46 -3.09 27.44 2.61
N TYR A 47 -2.85 28.05 3.78
CA TYR A 47 -2.20 27.37 4.91
C TYR A 47 -3.00 26.14 5.36
N LEU A 48 -4.33 26.27 5.34
CA LEU A 48 -5.22 25.19 5.72
C LEU A 48 -5.29 24.08 4.68
N GLY A 49 -5.28 24.44 3.39
CA GLY A 49 -5.11 23.48 2.30
C GLY A 49 -3.83 22.65 2.42
N PHE A 50 -2.71 23.29 2.78
CA PHE A 50 -1.44 22.61 3.00
C PHE A 50 -1.49 21.62 4.18
N ILE A 51 -2.14 22.01 5.29
CA ILE A 51 -2.35 21.13 6.44
C ILE A 51 -3.20 19.91 6.08
N ILE A 52 -4.32 20.11 5.37
CA ILE A 52 -5.18 19.01 4.91
C ILE A 52 -4.40 18.07 4.01
N PHE A 53 -3.68 18.61 3.03
CA PHE A 53 -2.87 17.82 2.11
C PHE A 53 -1.80 17.01 2.86
N GLY A 54 -1.10 17.62 3.81
CA GLY A 54 -0.12 16.94 4.66
C GLY A 54 -0.74 15.78 5.43
N ILE A 55 -1.88 15.99 6.10
CA ILE A 55 -2.57 14.94 6.88
C ILE A 55 -3.02 13.78 5.99
N ILE A 56 -3.55 14.06 4.79
CA ILE A 56 -3.94 13.03 3.83
C ILE A 56 -2.70 12.23 3.41
N LEU A 57 -1.62 12.91 3.03
CA LEU A 57 -0.39 12.27 2.55
C LEU A 57 0.22 11.38 3.63
N PHE A 58 0.36 11.89 4.86
CA PHE A 58 0.87 11.12 6.01
C PHE A 58 -0.01 9.93 6.39
N SER A 59 -1.32 10.00 6.14
CA SER A 59 -2.23 8.91 6.48
C SER A 59 -2.32 7.86 5.37
N VAL A 60 -2.26 8.27 4.10
CA VAL A 60 -2.43 7.39 2.94
C VAL A 60 -1.14 6.69 2.55
N MET A 61 0.01 7.38 2.59
CA MET A 61 1.31 6.81 2.22
C MET A 61 1.66 5.52 2.97
N PRO A 62 1.53 5.42 4.32
CA PRO A 62 1.81 4.18 5.03
C PRO A 62 0.82 3.06 4.70
N ILE A 63 -0.43 3.39 4.35
CA ILE A 63 -1.42 2.40 3.90
C ILE A 63 -1.01 1.84 2.54
N TYR A 64 -0.61 2.71 1.61
CA TYR A 64 -0.15 2.30 0.28
C TYR A 64 1.08 1.39 0.35
N HIS A 65 2.14 1.83 1.03
CA HIS A 65 3.37 1.04 1.18
C HIS A 65 3.14 -0.26 1.97
N GLY A 66 2.34 -0.21 3.02
CA GLY A 66 1.98 -1.39 3.79
C GLY A 66 1.23 -2.42 2.95
N ARG A 67 0.26 -1.99 2.13
CA ARG A 67 -0.53 -2.92 1.31
C ARG A 67 0.31 -3.50 0.17
N LYS A 68 1.15 -2.68 -0.49
CA LYS A 68 2.07 -3.15 -1.53
C LYS A 68 3.00 -4.25 -0.98
N SER A 69 3.70 -3.96 0.13
CA SER A 69 4.63 -4.93 0.74
C SER A 69 3.93 -6.18 1.28
N ALA A 70 2.72 -6.07 1.82
CA ALA A 70 1.94 -7.22 2.27
C ALA A 70 1.53 -8.13 1.10
N ARG A 71 1.11 -7.54 -0.02
CA ARG A 71 0.76 -8.26 -1.24
C ARG A 71 1.97 -9.00 -1.82
N GLU A 72 3.10 -8.32 -1.96
CA GLU A 72 4.36 -8.93 -2.42
C GLU A 72 4.77 -10.10 -1.53
N ARG A 73 4.63 -9.96 -0.20
CA ARG A 73 4.91 -11.05 0.74
C ARG A 73 3.97 -12.25 0.59
N MET A 74 2.68 -12.03 0.35
CA MET A 74 1.73 -13.11 0.11
C MET A 74 2.03 -13.84 -1.21
N TYR A 75 2.35 -13.07 -2.25
CA TYR A 75 2.73 -13.61 -3.56
C TYR A 75 4.03 -14.43 -3.47
N ARG A 76 5.06 -13.91 -2.80
CA ARG A 76 6.32 -14.63 -2.55
C ARG A 76 6.09 -15.97 -1.85
N ARG A 77 5.28 -15.99 -0.78
CA ARG A 77 4.91 -17.24 -0.08
C ARG A 77 4.21 -18.23 -0.99
N HIS A 78 3.37 -17.77 -1.90
CA HIS A 78 2.74 -18.65 -2.89
C HIS A 78 3.80 -19.27 -3.81
N LEU A 79 4.71 -18.46 -4.35
CA LEU A 79 5.81 -18.94 -5.18
C LEU A 79 6.71 -19.95 -4.44
N GLU A 80 6.99 -19.72 -3.16
CA GLU A 80 7.75 -20.65 -2.30
C GLU A 80 7.10 -22.04 -2.20
N THR A 81 5.79 -22.16 -2.39
CA THR A 81 5.11 -23.48 -2.40
C THR A 81 5.20 -24.22 -3.73
N LEU A 82 5.57 -23.53 -4.82
CA LEU A 82 5.57 -24.11 -6.18
C LEU A 82 6.90 -24.80 -6.52
N PRO A 83 6.91 -25.89 -7.29
CA PRO A 83 8.14 -26.54 -7.74
C PRO A 83 8.90 -25.66 -8.76
N LEU A 84 10.22 -25.85 -8.86
CA LEU A 84 11.12 -25.07 -9.73
C LEU A 84 10.66 -25.04 -11.20
N ASP A 85 10.16 -26.16 -11.73
CA ASP A 85 9.64 -26.25 -13.11
C ASP A 85 8.42 -25.36 -13.37
N THR A 86 7.64 -25.09 -12.33
CA THR A 86 6.50 -24.18 -12.43
C THR A 86 6.94 -22.73 -12.28
N LEU A 87 7.91 -22.46 -11.41
CA LEU A 87 8.48 -21.13 -11.23
C LEU A 87 9.17 -20.61 -12.50
N SER A 88 9.91 -21.46 -13.21
CA SER A 88 10.54 -21.09 -14.48
C SER A 88 9.51 -20.69 -15.54
N LYS A 89 8.39 -21.41 -15.62
CA LYS A 89 7.25 -21.05 -16.49
C LYS A 89 6.64 -19.69 -16.09
N TYR A 90 6.48 -19.46 -14.79
CA TYR A 90 5.97 -18.17 -14.29
C TYR A 90 6.92 -17.02 -14.63
N SER A 91 8.24 -17.22 -14.55
CA SER A 91 9.23 -16.17 -14.91
C SER A 91 9.22 -15.79 -16.38
N ILE A 92 8.82 -16.71 -17.27
CA ILE A 92 8.74 -16.45 -18.72
C ILE A 92 7.43 -15.73 -19.06
N GLN A 93 6.37 -16.01 -18.31
CA GLN A 93 5.02 -15.49 -18.55
C GLN A 93 4.65 -14.27 -17.70
N SER A 94 5.57 -13.77 -16.87
CA SER A 94 5.34 -12.61 -16.00
C SER A 94 5.07 -11.34 -16.81
N GLU A 95 4.00 -10.63 -16.49
CA GLU A 95 3.60 -9.40 -17.21
C GLU A 95 4.34 -8.15 -16.70
N SER A 96 4.88 -8.21 -15.48
CA SER A 96 5.55 -7.07 -14.82
C SER A 96 7.00 -7.40 -14.46
N ASN A 97 7.89 -6.42 -14.64
CA ASN A 97 9.30 -6.52 -14.22
C ASN A 97 9.43 -6.83 -12.73
N THR A 98 8.58 -6.22 -11.89
CA THR A 98 8.59 -6.47 -10.43
C THR A 98 8.21 -7.91 -10.10
N GLU A 99 7.26 -8.48 -10.82
CA GLU A 99 6.87 -9.88 -10.63
C GLU A 99 7.98 -10.83 -11.08
N LYS A 100 8.64 -10.53 -12.20
CA LYS A 100 9.78 -11.28 -12.69
C LYS A 100 10.94 -11.30 -11.69
N GLU A 101 11.28 -10.14 -11.10
CA GLU A 101 12.30 -10.02 -10.05
C GLU A 101 11.95 -10.90 -8.84
N ILE A 102 10.71 -10.83 -8.33
CA ILE A 102 10.27 -11.65 -7.19
C ILE A 102 10.36 -13.15 -7.51
N ILE A 103 9.98 -13.57 -8.73
CA ILE A 103 10.07 -14.98 -9.13
C ILE A 103 11.52 -15.43 -9.22
N GLN A 104 12.41 -14.61 -9.80
CA GLN A 104 13.83 -14.91 -9.91
C GLN A 104 14.51 -15.04 -8.54
N ASP A 105 14.17 -14.15 -7.61
CA ASP A 105 14.65 -14.22 -6.22
C ASP A 105 14.23 -15.54 -5.56
N VAL A 106 12.98 -15.97 -5.73
CA VAL A 106 12.49 -17.24 -5.16
C VAL A 106 13.13 -18.46 -5.82
N ILE A 107 13.39 -18.41 -7.14
CA ILE A 107 14.12 -19.47 -7.84
C ILE A 107 15.54 -19.59 -7.29
N ALA A 108 16.24 -18.47 -7.14
CA ALA A 108 17.59 -18.45 -6.59
C ALA A 108 17.61 -19.04 -5.17
N ASP A 109 16.72 -18.57 -4.28
CA ASP A 109 16.62 -19.07 -2.91
C ASP A 109 16.39 -20.59 -2.82
N LYS A 110 15.67 -21.18 -3.79
CA LYS A 110 15.41 -22.62 -3.88
C LYS A 110 16.50 -23.44 -4.55
N GLN A 111 17.37 -22.82 -5.34
CA GLN A 111 18.50 -23.52 -5.97
C GLN A 111 19.68 -23.65 -5.02
N PHE A 112 19.79 -22.73 -4.05
CA PHE A 112 20.90 -22.68 -3.09
C PHE A 112 20.55 -23.18 -1.69
N ASN A 113 19.27 -23.47 -1.39
CA ASN A 113 18.81 -24.18 -0.19
C ASN A 113 18.14 -25.50 -0.55
#